data_AF-Q12R29-F1
#
_entry.id   AF-Q12R29-F1
#
_cell.length_a   1.000
_cell.length_b   1.000
_cell.length_c   1.000
_cell.angle_alpha   90.00
_cell.angle_beta   90.00
_cell.angle_gamma   90.00
#
_symmetry.space_group_name_H-M   'P 1'
#
loop_
_entity.id
_entity.type
_entity.pdbx_description
1 polymer ?
#
loop_
_entity_poly.entity_id
_entity_poly.type
_entity_poly.pdbx_seq_one_letter_code
_entity_poly.pdbx_strand_id
1 'polypeptide(L)'
;MNSTIQFLANLASDAALQAADAVNRAELPAHINAMIQANDIKALKAELDVVPDIVCILVVADEDDDEQVDQLQDDSPAPLKIAANG
;
A
#
# COMPACT_ATOMS: atom_id res chain seq x y z
N MET A 1 17.06 -6.79 -4.34
CA MET A 1 15.93 -6.95 -3.40
C MET A 1 16.43 -6.50 -2.02
N ASN A 2 15.72 -5.59 -1.35
CA ASN A 2 16.15 -5.00 -0.08
C ASN A 2 16.11 -6.06 1.05
N SER A 3 17.17 -6.16 1.87
CA SER A 3 17.30 -7.14 2.95
C SER A 3 16.18 -7.02 3.99
N THR A 4 15.72 -5.80 4.26
CA THR A 4 14.59 -5.52 5.16
C THR A 4 13.29 -6.09 4.59
N ILE A 5 13.05 -5.93 3.29
CA ILE A 5 11.85 -6.46 2.63
C ILE A 5 11.85 -7.99 2.66
N GLN A 6 13.00 -8.63 2.39
CA GLN A 6 13.12 -10.09 2.50
C GLN A 6 12.86 -10.59 3.92
N PHE A 7 13.41 -9.90 4.93
CA PHE A 7 13.15 -10.26 6.32
C PHE A 7 11.66 -10.15 6.66
N LEU A 8 11.00 -9.04 6.31
CA LEU A 8 9.58 -8.83 6.57
C LEU A 8 8.71 -9.86 5.82
N ALA A 9 9.07 -10.23 4.59
CA ALA A 9 8.38 -11.28 3.84
C ALA A 9 8.52 -12.66 4.50
N ASN A 10 9.72 -13.00 4.98
CA ASN A 10 9.96 -14.25 5.71
C ASN A 10 9.23 -14.28 7.06
N LEU A 11 9.19 -13.16 7.77
CA LEU A 11 8.44 -13.00 9.02
C LEU A 11 6.94 -13.22 8.81
N ALA A 12 6.38 -12.69 7.71
CA ALA A 12 4.98 -12.89 7.36
C ALA A 12 4.67 -14.34 6.94
N SER A 13 5.63 -15.01 6.29
CA SER A 13 5.45 -16.36 5.72
C SER A 13 5.69 -17.49 6.72
N ASP A 14 6.51 -17.27 7.74
CA ASP A 14 6.90 -18.29 8.72
C ASP A 14 6.26 -18.03 10.09
N ALA A 15 5.26 -18.83 10.45
CA ALA A 15 4.55 -18.75 11.72
C ALA A 15 5.46 -18.98 12.95
N ALA A 16 6.59 -19.67 12.80
CA ALA A 16 7.57 -19.84 13.87
C ALA A 16 8.41 -18.57 14.09
N LEU A 17 8.59 -17.75 13.06
CA LEU A 17 9.26 -16.45 13.13
C LEU A 17 8.35 -15.33 13.65
N GLN A 18 7.03 -15.50 13.66
CA GLN A 18 6.09 -14.53 14.26
C GLN A 18 6.18 -14.40 15.79
N ALA A 19 7.17 -15.03 16.43
CA ALA A 19 7.50 -14.78 17.82
C ALA A 19 7.73 -13.28 18.05
N ALA A 20 7.19 -12.75 19.16
CA ALA A 20 7.14 -11.31 19.47
C ALA A 20 8.51 -10.58 19.46
N ASP A 21 9.61 -11.33 19.42
CA ASP A 21 10.98 -10.83 19.54
C ASP A 21 11.78 -10.92 18.23
N ALA A 22 11.22 -11.48 17.15
CA ALA A 22 11.94 -11.66 15.89
C ALA A 22 12.35 -10.34 15.25
N VAL A 23 11.52 -9.31 15.37
CA VAL A 23 11.82 -7.94 14.90
C VAL A 23 12.97 -7.32 15.70
N ASN A 24 13.06 -7.59 17.01
CA ASN A 24 14.14 -7.07 17.86
C ASN A 24 15.48 -7.78 17.62
N ARG A 25 15.43 -9.05 17.22
CA ARG A 25 16.63 -9.85 16.89
C ARG A 25 17.13 -9.60 15.48
N ALA A 26 16.28 -9.05 14.62
CA ALA A 26 16.69 -8.66 13.28
C ALA A 26 17.57 -7.42 13.38
N GLU A 27 18.72 -7.46 12.71
CA GLU A 27 19.65 -6.32 12.57
C GLU A 27 19.07 -5.26 11.61
N LEU A 28 17.84 -4.80 11.87
CA LEU A 28 17.17 -3.78 11.10
C LEU A 28 17.71 -2.41 11.46
N PRO A 29 17.74 -1.46 10.50
CA PRO A 29 18.03 -0.07 10.80
C PRO A 29 17.11 0.46 11.90
N ALA A 30 17.66 1.27 12.82
CA ALA A 30 16.91 1.74 14.00
C ALA A 30 15.61 2.48 13.64
N HIS A 31 15.60 3.24 12.55
CA HIS A 31 14.42 3.95 12.06
C HIS A 31 13.32 2.99 11.55
N ILE A 32 13.70 1.90 10.87
CA ILE A 32 12.76 0.85 10.44
C ILE A 32 12.14 0.16 11.66
N ASN A 33 12.97 -0.20 12.65
CA ASN A 33 12.47 -0.87 13.84
C ASN A 33 11.48 0.02 14.61
N ALA A 34 11.79 1.32 14.74
CA ALA A 34 10.87 2.29 15.33
C ALA A 34 9.54 2.38 14.56
N MET A 35 9.56 2.38 13.22
CA MET A 35 8.35 2.38 12.40
C MET A 35 7.53 1.09 12.58
N ILE A 36 8.18 -0.07 12.66
CA ILE A 36 7.49 -1.36 12.92
C ILE A 36 6.85 -1.37 14.31
N GLN A 37 7.57 -0.94 15.34
CA GLN A 37 7.07 -0.88 16.72
C GLN A 37 5.92 0.12 16.87
N ALA A 38 5.96 1.24 16.16
CA ALA A 38 4.89 2.23 16.13
C ALA A 38 3.71 1.84 15.22
N ASN A 39 3.81 0.71 14.49
CA ASN A 39 2.86 0.31 13.46
C ASN A 39 2.62 1.40 12.39
N ASP A 40 3.66 2.18 12.07
CA ASP A 40 3.61 3.25 11.06
C ASP A 40 3.81 2.68 9.66
N ILE A 41 2.75 2.08 9.12
CA ILE A 41 2.75 1.44 7.81
C ILE A 41 3.03 2.45 6.68
N LYS A 42 2.59 3.71 6.83
CA LYS A 42 2.75 4.71 5.77
C LYS A 42 4.21 5.13 5.63
N ALA A 43 4.87 5.42 6.76
CA ALA A 43 6.30 5.73 6.76
C ALA A 43 7.12 4.52 6.29
N LEU A 44 6.76 3.31 6.75
CA LEU A 44 7.46 2.08 6.35
C LEU A 44 7.36 1.83 4.84
N LYS A 45 6.19 2.05 4.23
CA LYS A 45 6.02 1.93 2.76
C LYS A 45 6.84 2.97 1.98
N ALA A 46 6.92 4.20 2.49
CA ALA A 46 7.69 5.27 1.86
C ALA A 46 9.20 5.01 1.94
N GLU A 47 9.70 4.56 3.10
CA GLU A 47 11.13 4.26 3.31
C GLU A 47 11.57 3.03 2.50
N LEU A 48 10.74 2.00 2.45
CA LEU A 48 11.04 0.77 1.71
C LEU A 48 10.77 0.88 0.20
N ASP A 49 10.29 2.03 -0.26
CA ASP A 49 9.90 2.29 -1.66
C ASP A 49 8.95 1.21 -2.21
N VAL A 50 8.00 0.77 -1.37
CA VAL A 50 7.04 -0.27 -1.74
C VAL A 50 5.89 0.37 -2.51
N VAL A 51 6.04 0.41 -3.84
CA VAL A 51 4.99 0.84 -4.77
C VAL A 51 4.05 -0.35 -5.02
N PRO A 52 2.72 -0.17 -4.90
CA PRO A 52 1.78 -1.21 -5.31
C PRO A 52 1.94 -1.51 -6.81
N ASP A 53 1.99 -2.79 -7.18
CA ASP A 53 1.96 -3.18 -8.59
C ASP A 53 0.66 -2.64 -9.23
N ILE A 54 0.79 -1.75 -10.21
CA ILE A 54 -0.36 -1.24 -10.96
C ILE A 54 -0.79 -2.34 -11.93
N VAL A 55 -1.91 -2.99 -11.63
CA VAL A 55 -2.53 -3.97 -12.52
C VAL A 55 -3.53 -3.25 -13.41
N CYS A 56 -3.15 -2.97 -14.66
CA CYS A 56 -4.10 -2.50 -15.67
C CYS A 56 -4.78 -3.70 -16.33
N ILE A 57 -6.10 -3.79 -16.19
CA ILE A 57 -6.92 -4.73 -16.97
C ILE A 57 -7.18 -4.06 -18.33
N LEU A 58 -6.53 -4.57 -19.38
CA LEU A 58 -6.83 -4.20 -20.76
C LEU A 58 -8.03 -5.02 -21.22
N VAL A 59 -9.20 -4.38 -21.28
CA VAL A 59 -10.36 -4.94 -21.98
C VAL A 59 -10.21 -4.58 -23.44
N VAL A 60 -10.04 -5.58 -24.30
CA VAL A 60 -10.15 -5.40 -25.75
C VAL A 60 -11.63 -5.15 -26.02
N ALA A 61 -11.97 -3.99 -26.59
CA ALA A 61 -13.31 -3.77 -27.10
C ALA A 61 -13.49 -4.70 -28.31
N ASP A 62 -14.32 -5.73 -28.18
CA ASP A 62 -14.90 -6.39 -29.34
C ASP A 62 -15.79 -5.35 -30.05
N GLU A 63 -15.49 -5.08 -31.31
CA GLU A 63 -16.14 -4.05 -32.13
C GLU A 63 -17.56 -4.47 -32.58
N ASP A 64 -18.40 -4.97 -31.68
CA ASP A 64 -19.82 -5.22 -31.95
C ASP A 64 -20.70 -4.55 -30.88
N ASP A 65 -21.38 -3.50 -31.34
CA ASP A 65 -22.49 -2.73 -30.78
C ASP A 65 -23.17 -3.27 -29.51
N ASP A 66 -23.23 -2.44 -28.47
CA ASP A 66 -24.47 -1.78 -28.05
C ASP A 66 -24.22 -0.91 -26.78
N GLU A 67 -24.64 0.35 -26.85
CA GLU A 67 -24.52 1.34 -25.79
C GLU A 67 -25.20 0.90 -24.49
N GLN A 68 -24.43 0.61 -23.44
CA GLN A 68 -24.88 0.76 -22.05
C GLN A 68 -23.76 1.35 -21.19
N VAL A 69 -23.70 2.68 -21.16
CA VAL A 69 -22.96 3.45 -20.15
C VAL A 69 -23.68 3.31 -18.80
N ASP A 70 -23.44 2.20 -18.11
CA ASP A 70 -23.85 2.04 -16.72
C ASP A 70 -22.83 2.70 -15.79
N GLN A 71 -23.18 3.94 -15.43
CA GLN A 71 -22.81 4.70 -14.23
C GLN A 71 -21.71 4.11 -13.33
N LEU A 72 -20.46 4.51 -13.57
CA LEU A 72 -19.46 4.56 -12.50
C LEU A 72 -19.83 5.76 -11.61
N GLN A 73 -20.53 5.49 -10.50
CA GLN A 73 -20.69 6.44 -9.42
C GLN A 73 -19.31 6.78 -8.86
N ASP A 74 -18.86 7.99 -9.18
CA ASP A 74 -17.74 8.69 -8.58
C ASP A 74 -18.11 9.03 -7.12
N ASP A 75 -17.82 8.14 -6.17
CA ASP A 75 -17.88 8.45 -4.73
C ASP A 75 -16.59 9.19 -4.31
N SER A 76 -16.28 10.28 -5.01
CA SER A 76 -15.24 11.21 -4.64
C SER A 76 -15.82 12.27 -3.71
N PRO A 77 -15.30 12.43 -2.47
CA PRO A 77 -15.81 13.43 -1.55
C PRO A 77 -15.53 14.83 -2.11
N ALA A 78 -16.61 15.58 -2.35
CA ALA A 78 -16.58 16.91 -2.95
C ALA A 78 -15.58 17.85 -2.24
N PRO A 79 -14.82 18.69 -2.99
CA PRO A 79 -13.99 19.72 -2.37
C PRO A 79 -14.89 20.80 -1.76
N LEU A 80 -14.73 21.02 -0.45
CA LEU A 80 -15.31 22.14 0.29
C LEU A 80 -14.89 23.48 -0.36
N LYS A 81 -15.83 24.16 -1.02
CA LYS A 81 -15.65 25.55 -1.47
C LYS A 81 -15.69 26.46 -0.25
N ILE A 82 -14.54 26.98 0.16
CA ILE A 82 -14.44 28.10 1.09
C ILE A 82 -14.88 29.36 0.32
N ALA A 83 -16.05 29.90 0.64
CA ALA A 83 -16.49 31.20 0.15
C ALA A 83 -15.71 32.30 0.87
N ALA A 84 -14.81 32.98 0.16
CA ALA A 84 -14.26 34.26 0.59
C ALA A 84 -15.26 35.35 0.17
N ASN A 85 -15.93 35.96 1.14
CA ASN A 85 -16.75 37.15 0.93
C ASN A 85 -15.85 38.35 0.62
N GLY A 86 -16.23 39.14 -0.39
CA GLY A 86 -15.70 40.46 -0.71
C GLY A 86 -16.83 41.37 -1.12
#